data_AF-A0A060C6Z0-F1
#
_entry.id   AF-A0A060C6Z0-F1
#
_cell.length_a   1.000
_cell.length_b   1.000
_cell.length_c   1.000
_cell.angle_alpha   90.00
_cell.angle_beta   90.00
_cell.angle_gamma   90.00
#
_symmetry.space_group_name_H-M   'P 1'
#
loop_
_entity.id
_entity.type
_entity.pdbx_description
1 polymer ?
#
loop_
_entity_poly.entity_id
_entity_poly.type
_entity_poly.pdbx_seq_one_letter_code
_entity_poly.pdbx_strand_id
1 'polypeptide(L)'
;MGAANTVIPLKDAKDPLARTYFPWMGERLYRAIGQLLNRDEVRTPMPWSAQPGAGFTEPGVATWLPVGPDAAVHNVAAARQDPDSIWHLYQQLLRLRRETPALHAGDSAVLHTPGDVLAYERRHRAADGTLSRVVVVLN
;
A
#
# COMPACT_ATOMS: atom_id res chain seq x y z
N MET A 1 1.42 -6.40 -9.67
CA MET A 1 0.35 -5.74 -8.86
C MET A 1 0.66 -5.90 -7.38
N GLY A 2 0.11 -5.04 -6.51
CA GLY A 2 0.27 -5.14 -5.04
C GLY A 2 -0.68 -6.15 -4.40
N ALA A 3 -0.70 -6.24 -3.06
CA ALA A 3 -1.63 -7.10 -2.34
C ALA A 3 -3.09 -6.64 -2.57
N ALA A 4 -3.98 -7.59 -2.86
CA ALA A 4 -5.40 -7.33 -3.04
C ALA A 4 -6.10 -7.07 -1.69
N ASN A 5 -7.25 -6.40 -1.74
CA ASN A 5 -8.08 -6.18 -0.56
C ASN A 5 -8.63 -7.52 -0.04
N THR A 6 -8.36 -7.84 1.22
CA THR A 6 -8.97 -8.97 1.91
C THR A 6 -10.29 -8.54 2.51
N VAL A 7 -11.40 -9.14 2.05
CA VAL A 7 -12.72 -8.82 2.60
C VAL A 7 -12.96 -9.61 3.89
N ILE A 8 -13.21 -8.92 4.99
CA ILE A 8 -13.49 -9.54 6.30
C ILE A 8 -14.93 -9.19 6.73
N PRO A 9 -15.84 -10.18 6.84
CA PRO A 9 -17.21 -9.95 7.31
C PRO A 9 -17.24 -9.27 8.69
N LEU A 10 -18.23 -8.41 8.95
CA LEU A 10 -18.33 -7.68 10.22
C LEU A 10 -18.40 -8.62 11.43
N LYS A 11 -19.09 -9.76 11.30
CA LYS A 11 -19.18 -10.79 12.35
C LYS A 11 -17.81 -11.35 12.76
N ASP A 12 -16.84 -11.33 11.84
CA ASP A 12 -15.49 -11.86 12.03
C ASP A 12 -14.48 -10.74 12.34
N ALA A 13 -14.93 -9.48 12.36
CA ALA A 13 -14.09 -8.33 12.66
C ALA A 13 -13.61 -8.34 14.12
N LYS A 14 -12.33 -8.06 14.28
CA LYS A 14 -11.62 -7.88 15.54
C LYS A 14 -11.34 -6.41 15.85
N ASP A 15 -11.53 -5.49 14.90
CA ASP A 15 -11.35 -4.05 15.14
C ASP A 15 -12.27 -3.56 16.29
N PRO A 16 -11.70 -2.87 17.31
CA PRO A 16 -12.48 -2.35 18.42
C PRO A 16 -13.58 -1.37 18.01
N LEU A 17 -13.39 -0.58 16.94
CA LEU A 17 -14.40 0.37 16.48
C LEU A 17 -15.63 -0.38 15.98
N ALA A 18 -15.42 -1.37 15.12
CA ALA A 18 -16.47 -2.25 14.60
C ALA A 18 -17.22 -2.96 15.72
N ARG A 19 -16.49 -3.54 16.69
CA ARG A 19 -17.08 -4.33 17.79
C ARG A 19 -17.79 -3.48 18.84
N THR A 20 -17.27 -2.30 19.16
CA THR A 20 -17.75 -1.49 20.29
C THR A 20 -18.89 -0.56 19.88
N TYR A 21 -18.75 0.13 18.75
CA TYR A 21 -19.67 1.20 18.37
C TYR A 21 -20.72 0.77 17.35
N PHE A 22 -20.46 -0.30 16.59
CA PHE A 22 -21.33 -0.73 15.50
C PHE A 22 -21.77 -2.20 15.54
N PRO A 23 -21.93 -2.87 16.70
CA PRO A 23 -22.31 -4.29 16.75
C PRO A 23 -23.75 -4.55 16.25
N TRP A 24 -24.59 -3.51 16.24
CA TRP A 24 -25.97 -3.54 15.79
C TRP A 24 -26.13 -3.25 14.29
N MET A 25 -25.03 -2.89 13.60
CA MET A 25 -25.10 -2.46 12.22
C MET A 25 -25.07 -3.66 11.26
N GLY A 26 -25.97 -3.68 10.29
CA GLY A 26 -26.01 -4.74 9.28
C GLY A 26 -24.84 -4.66 8.29
N GLU A 27 -24.38 -5.82 7.82
CA GLU A 27 -23.25 -5.98 6.87
C GLU A 27 -23.37 -5.08 5.63
N ARG A 28 -24.59 -4.93 5.08
CA ARG A 28 -24.84 -4.08 3.90
C ARG A 28 -24.53 -2.61 4.16
N LEU A 29 -24.94 -2.10 5.32
CA LEU A 29 -24.70 -0.71 5.71
C LEU A 29 -23.21 -0.51 6.03
N TYR A 30 -22.59 -1.46 6.74
CA TYR A 30 -21.16 -1.44 7.02
C TYR A 30 -20.29 -1.32 5.77
N ARG A 31 -20.58 -2.13 4.74
CA ARG A 31 -19.86 -2.11 3.45
C ARG A 31 -20.04 -0.81 2.68
N ALA A 32 -21.20 -0.17 2.81
CA ALA A 32 -21.47 1.11 2.16
C ALA A 32 -20.66 2.27 2.78
N ILE A 33 -20.31 2.16 4.06
CA ILE A 33 -19.52 3.18 4.79
C ILE A 33 -18.00 2.87 4.74
N GLY A 34 -17.62 1.66 4.32
CA GLY A 34 -16.28 1.29 3.88
C GLY A 34 -15.23 1.11 4.99
N GLN A 35 -13.96 1.30 4.63
CA GLN A 35 -12.77 1.11 5.49
C GLN A 35 -12.71 2.01 6.73
N LEU A 36 -13.64 2.96 6.89
CA LEU A 36 -13.72 3.84 8.05
C LEU A 36 -14.04 3.08 9.35
N LEU A 37 -14.60 1.86 9.24
CA LEU A 37 -15.08 1.09 10.39
C LEU A 37 -14.35 -0.24 10.61
N ASN A 38 -13.94 -0.93 9.52
CA ASN A 38 -13.03 -2.08 9.61
C ASN A 38 -11.63 -1.71 9.15
N ARG A 39 -10.65 -1.85 10.03
CA ARG A 39 -9.23 -1.75 9.63
C ARG A 39 -8.54 -3.11 9.60
N ASP A 40 -9.25 -4.20 9.89
CA ASP A 40 -8.64 -5.53 9.90
C ASP A 40 -8.17 -5.97 8.52
N GLU A 41 -8.82 -5.48 7.46
CA GLU A 41 -8.46 -5.77 6.07
C GLU A 41 -7.04 -5.28 5.72
N VAL A 42 -6.59 -4.19 6.35
CA VAL A 42 -5.22 -3.65 6.21
C VAL A 42 -4.26 -4.14 7.32
N ARG A 43 -4.70 -5.07 8.17
CA ARG A 43 -3.93 -5.68 9.27
C ARG A 43 -3.81 -7.19 9.14
N THR A 44 -4.19 -7.73 7.98
CA THR A 44 -4.00 -9.15 7.70
C THR A 44 -2.51 -9.51 7.77
N PRO A 45 -2.17 -10.76 8.14
CA PRO A 45 -0.78 -11.17 8.26
C PRO A 45 -0.04 -11.00 6.93
N MET A 46 1.22 -10.54 7.01
CA MET A 46 2.05 -10.26 5.84
C MET A 46 2.36 -11.55 5.05
N PRO A 47 2.09 -11.61 3.73
CA PRO A 47 2.43 -12.77 2.92
C PRO A 47 3.91 -12.74 2.51
N TRP A 48 4.75 -13.45 3.27
CA TRP A 48 6.19 -13.55 2.98
C TRP A 48 6.51 -14.53 1.86
N SER A 49 5.77 -15.64 1.77
CA SER A 49 5.99 -16.69 0.76
C SER A 49 4.70 -17.48 0.48
N ALA A 50 4.77 -18.41 -0.49
CA ALA A 50 3.67 -19.34 -0.79
C ALA A 50 3.58 -20.56 0.15
N GLN A 51 4.42 -20.63 1.19
CA GLN A 51 4.38 -21.73 2.17
C GLN A 51 3.12 -21.66 3.05
N PRO A 52 2.73 -22.76 3.72
CA PRO A 52 1.64 -22.72 4.70
C PRO A 52 1.81 -21.59 5.71
N GLY A 53 0.71 -20.93 6.08
CA GLY A 53 0.76 -19.70 6.89
C GLY A 53 1.37 -18.49 6.18
N ALA A 54 1.55 -18.56 4.85
CA ALA A 54 2.22 -17.58 3.99
C ALA A 54 3.63 -17.19 4.43
N GLY A 55 4.32 -18.07 5.17
CA GLY A 55 5.61 -17.78 5.81
C GLY A 55 5.53 -16.74 6.93
N PHE A 56 4.33 -16.33 7.35
CA PHE A 56 4.11 -15.47 8.51
C PHE A 56 4.16 -16.25 9.83
N THR A 57 3.64 -17.48 9.81
CA THR A 57 3.59 -18.38 10.96
C THR A 57 3.97 -19.80 10.53
N GLU A 58 4.27 -20.65 11.51
CA GLU A 58 4.51 -22.08 11.27
C GLU A 58 3.28 -22.78 10.67
N PRO A 59 3.48 -23.82 9.84
CA PRO A 59 2.38 -24.62 9.30
C PRO A 59 1.46 -25.16 10.41
N GLY A 60 0.15 -25.02 10.22
CA GLY A 60 -0.86 -25.50 11.18
C GLY A 60 -1.19 -24.54 12.32
N VAL A 61 -0.49 -23.41 12.45
CA VAL A 61 -0.82 -22.38 13.43
C VAL A 61 -1.81 -21.38 12.83
N ALA A 62 -2.96 -21.20 13.50
CA ALA A 62 -3.97 -20.23 13.08
C ALA A 62 -3.56 -18.80 13.47
N THR A 63 -3.61 -17.87 12.50
CA THR A 63 -3.34 -16.44 12.72
C THR A 63 -4.55 -15.72 13.32
N TRP A 64 -4.33 -14.55 13.93
CA TRP A 64 -5.42 -13.77 14.53
C TRP A 64 -6.38 -13.18 13.48
N LEU A 65 -5.94 -13.00 12.24
CA LEU A 65 -6.75 -12.60 11.09
C LEU A 65 -6.43 -13.52 9.90
N PRO A 66 -7.37 -13.71 8.95
CA PRO A 66 -7.08 -14.51 7.77
C PRO A 66 -5.93 -13.90 6.97
N VAL A 67 -5.10 -14.77 6.40
CA VAL A 67 -4.15 -14.38 5.36
C VAL A 67 -4.92 -14.04 4.09
N GLY A 68 -4.50 -13.02 3.35
CA GLY A 68 -5.18 -12.61 2.12
C GLY A 68 -5.28 -13.73 1.08
N PRO A 69 -6.36 -13.77 0.28
CA PRO A 69 -6.68 -14.90 -0.61
C PRO A 69 -5.61 -15.14 -1.68
N ASP A 70 -4.90 -14.09 -2.10
CA ASP A 70 -3.89 -14.17 -3.15
C ASP A 70 -2.48 -14.40 -2.60
N ALA A 71 -2.29 -14.67 -1.31
CA ALA A 71 -0.96 -14.77 -0.69
C ALA A 71 -0.04 -15.83 -1.34
N ALA A 72 -0.61 -16.87 -1.95
CA ALA A 72 0.16 -17.87 -2.69
C ALA A 72 0.83 -17.28 -3.95
N VAL A 73 0.22 -16.27 -4.58
CA VAL A 73 0.69 -15.62 -5.82
C VAL A 73 1.36 -14.27 -5.51
N HIS A 74 0.70 -13.44 -4.70
CA HIS A 74 1.16 -12.12 -4.27
C HIS A 74 1.84 -12.20 -2.90
N ASN A 75 3.13 -12.55 -2.89
CA ASN A 75 3.97 -12.56 -1.70
C ASN A 75 5.36 -11.96 -1.97
N VAL A 76 6.08 -11.67 -0.89
CA VAL A 76 7.42 -11.05 -0.96
C VAL A 76 8.42 -11.92 -1.72
N ALA A 77 8.42 -13.24 -1.51
CA ALA A 77 9.34 -14.15 -2.18
C ALA A 77 9.14 -14.11 -3.71
N ALA A 78 7.90 -14.21 -4.20
CA ALA A 78 7.57 -14.11 -5.61
C ALA A 78 7.92 -12.72 -6.17
N ALA A 79 7.53 -11.64 -5.49
CA ALA A 79 7.81 -10.28 -5.93
C ALA A 79 9.33 -9.99 -6.03
N ARG A 80 10.16 -10.59 -5.17
CA ARG A 80 11.63 -10.46 -5.25
C ARG A 80 12.24 -11.17 -6.45
N GLN A 81 11.57 -12.18 -7.00
CA GLN A 81 12.06 -12.93 -8.17
C GLN A 81 11.60 -12.30 -9.48
N ASP A 82 10.47 -11.59 -9.48
CA ASP A 82 9.92 -10.90 -10.64
C ASP A 82 10.52 -9.47 -10.78
N PRO A 83 11.33 -9.19 -11.81
CA PRO A 83 11.93 -7.87 -12.04
C PRO A 83 10.91 -6.76 -12.31
N ASP A 84 9.72 -7.11 -12.82
CA ASP A 84 8.64 -6.17 -13.16
C ASP A 84 7.66 -5.96 -11.98
N SER A 85 8.00 -6.53 -10.82
CA SER A 85 7.14 -6.46 -9.64
C SER A 85 7.12 -5.08 -8.99
N ILE A 86 6.06 -4.84 -8.22
CA ILE A 86 5.92 -3.64 -7.39
C ILE A 86 7.08 -3.50 -6.38
N TRP A 87 7.69 -4.61 -5.95
CA TRP A 87 8.83 -4.59 -5.04
C TRP A 87 10.02 -3.86 -5.66
N HIS A 88 10.39 -4.22 -6.89
CA HIS A 88 11.50 -3.59 -7.61
C HIS A 88 11.19 -2.14 -7.97
N LEU A 89 9.96 -1.84 -8.41
CA LEU A 89 9.53 -0.47 -8.65
C LEU A 89 9.70 0.40 -7.39
N TYR A 90 9.23 -0.07 -6.22
CA TYR A 90 9.40 0.68 -4.97
C TYR A 90 10.86 0.87 -4.59
N GLN A 91 11.72 -0.14 -4.75
CA GLN A 91 13.16 0.01 -4.49
C GLN A 91 13.79 1.07 -5.38
N GLN A 92 13.47 1.06 -6.68
CA GLN A 92 13.96 2.06 -7.64
C GLN A 92 13.46 3.48 -7.29
N LEU A 93 12.18 3.63 -6.96
CA LEU A 93 11.59 4.92 -6.59
C LEU A 93 12.15 5.46 -5.26
N LEU A 94 12.35 4.61 -4.26
CA LEU A 94 12.97 5.01 -2.99
C LEU A 94 14.44 5.43 -3.18
N ARG A 95 15.18 4.73 -4.04
CA ARG A 95 16.54 5.12 -4.42
C ARG A 95 16.54 6.46 -5.13
N LEU A 96 15.72 6.63 -6.17
CA LEU A 96 15.57 7.89 -6.91
C LEU A 96 15.21 9.05 -5.97
N ARG A 97 14.28 8.83 -5.03
CA ARG A 97 13.89 9.83 -4.03
C ARG A 97 15.07 10.25 -3.15
N ARG A 98 15.91 9.31 -2.70
CA ARG A 98 17.08 9.60 -1.85
C ARG A 98 18.16 10.36 -2.62
N GLU A 99 18.44 9.94 -3.85
CA GLU A 99 19.50 10.52 -4.69
C GLU A 99 19.10 11.87 -5.30
N THR A 100 17.82 12.24 -5.25
CA THR A 100 17.30 13.48 -5.86
C THR A 100 16.74 14.45 -4.81
N PRO A 101 17.50 15.48 -4.39
CA PRO A 101 17.04 16.49 -3.42
C PRO A 101 15.69 17.13 -3.76
N ALA A 102 15.42 17.39 -5.04
CA ALA A 102 14.12 17.91 -5.47
C ALA A 102 12.94 17.04 -5.03
N LEU A 103 13.10 15.71 -4.99
CA LEU A 103 12.00 14.79 -4.66
C LEU A 103 11.69 14.69 -3.16
N HIS A 104 12.66 14.95 -2.28
CA HIS A 104 12.47 14.82 -0.83
C HIS A 104 12.55 16.13 -0.03
N ALA A 105 13.25 17.14 -0.53
CA ALA A 105 13.42 18.45 0.12
C ALA A 105 13.02 19.64 -0.76
N GLY A 106 12.70 19.42 -2.04
CA GLY A 106 12.33 20.48 -2.97
C GLY A 106 10.87 20.93 -2.88
N ASP A 107 10.64 22.18 -3.27
CA ASP A 107 9.32 22.79 -3.47
C ASP A 107 8.52 22.03 -4.52
N SER A 108 7.20 22.16 -4.48
CA SER A 108 6.28 21.51 -5.40
C SER A 108 5.36 22.52 -6.09
N ALA A 109 5.21 22.41 -7.41
CA ALA A 109 4.26 23.21 -8.18
C ALA A 109 3.45 22.30 -9.12
N VAL A 110 2.13 22.31 -8.99
CA VAL A 110 1.24 21.59 -9.92
C VAL A 110 1.29 22.26 -11.29
N LEU A 111 1.40 21.48 -12.35
CA LEU A 111 1.40 21.95 -13.73
C LEU A 111 0.00 21.80 -14.31
N HIS A 112 -0.42 22.77 -15.11
CA HIS A 112 -1.67 22.66 -15.84
C HIS A 112 -1.52 21.65 -16.99
N THR A 113 -2.38 20.65 -17.00
CA THR A 113 -2.40 19.57 -17.98
C THR A 113 -3.82 19.36 -18.51
N PRO A 114 -3.98 19.03 -19.80
CA PRO A 114 -5.28 18.66 -20.34
C PRO A 114 -5.65 17.22 -19.93
N GLY A 115 -6.96 16.96 -19.85
CA GLY A 115 -7.50 15.62 -19.58
C GLY A 115 -7.21 15.10 -18.16
N ASP A 116 -7.07 13.78 -18.04
CA ASP A 116 -6.92 13.08 -16.75
C ASP A 116 -5.45 12.88 -16.35
N VAL A 117 -4.57 13.79 -16.78
CA VAL A 117 -3.14 13.74 -16.44
C VAL A 117 -2.87 14.60 -15.22
N LEU A 118 -2.21 14.05 -14.20
CA LEU A 118 -1.63 14.81 -13.10
C LEU A 118 -0.14 15.03 -13.35
N ALA A 119 0.26 16.29 -13.55
CA ALA A 119 1.66 16.65 -13.60
C ALA A 119 2.03 17.66 -12.53
N TYR A 120 3.21 17.49 -11.95
CA TYR A 120 3.78 18.47 -11.03
C TYR A 120 5.30 18.51 -11.16
N GLU A 121 5.84 19.66 -10.80
CA GLU A 121 7.26 19.92 -10.81
C GLU A 121 7.79 19.98 -9.38
N ARG A 122 9.00 19.44 -9.20
CA ARG A 122 9.79 19.51 -7.99
C ARG A 122 11.08 20.27 -8.24
N ARG A 123 11.40 21.26 -7.42
CA ARG A 123 12.62 22.08 -7.54
C ARG A 123 13.34 22.20 -6.21
N HIS A 124 14.65 22.06 -6.21
CA HIS A 124 15.49 22.30 -5.04
C HIS A 124 16.75 23.06 -5.45
N ARG A 125 17.11 24.09 -4.70
CA ARG A 125 18.37 24.82 -4.84
C ARG A 125 19.24 24.53 -3.62
N ALA A 126 20.40 23.93 -3.83
CA ALA A 126 21.38 23.70 -2.78
C ALA A 126 22.11 24.99 -2.40
N ALA A 127 22.77 24.99 -1.24
CA ALA A 127 23.48 26.17 -0.70
C ALA A 127 24.64 26.64 -1.60
N ASP A 128 25.24 25.73 -2.36
CA ASP A 128 26.28 26.02 -3.37
C ASP A 128 25.72 26.60 -4.68
N GLY A 129 24.40 26.78 -4.77
CA GLY A 129 23.70 27.28 -5.94
C GLY A 129 23.23 26.20 -6.93
N THR A 130 23.62 24.93 -6.73
CA THR A 130 23.26 23.80 -7.60
C THR A 130 21.74 23.61 -7.65
N LEU A 131 21.19 23.47 -8.85
CA LEU A 131 19.77 23.27 -9.10
C LEU A 131 19.44 21.80 -9.42
N SER A 132 18.48 21.24 -8.68
CA SER A 132 17.85 19.96 -8.99
C SER A 132 16.38 20.19 -9.36
N ARG A 133 15.95 19.60 -10.48
CA ARG A 133 14.59 19.76 -11.01
C ARG A 133 14.08 18.42 -11.54
N VAL A 134 12.85 18.06 -11.18
CA VAL A 134 12.15 16.87 -11.70
C VAL A 134 10.72 17.25 -12.06
N VAL A 135 10.22 16.74 -13.18
CA VAL A 135 8.80 16.79 -13.52
C VAL A 135 8.24 15.38 -13.41
N VAL A 136 7.18 15.23 -12.63
CA VAL A 136 6.45 13.96 -12.45
C VAL A 136 5.16 14.06 -13.24
N VAL A 137 4.88 13.04 -14.04
CA VAL A 137 3.66 12.92 -14.86
C VAL A 137 3.02 11.58 -14.54
N LEU A 138 1.75 11.63 -14.15
CA LEU A 138 0.92 10.47 -13.84
C LEU A 138 -0.30 10.54 -14.76
N ASN A 139 -0.59 9.43 -15.44
CA ASN A 139 -1.72 9.24 -16.36
C ASN A 139 -2.53 8.03 -15.90
#